data_AF-A0A963NJS0-F1
#
_entry.id   AF-A0A963NJS0-F1
#
_cell.length_a   1.000
_cell.length_b   1.000
_cell.length_c   1.000
_cell.angle_alpha   90.00
_cell.angle_beta   90.00
_cell.angle_gamma   90.00
#
_symmetry.space_group_name_H-M   'P 1'
#
loop_
_entity.id
_entity.type
_entity.pdbx_description
1 polymer ?
#
loop_
_entity_poly.entity_id
_entity_poly.type
_entity_poly.pdbx_seq_one_letter_code
_entity_poly.pdbx_strand_id
1 'polypeptide(L)'
;MKFHSIAAAALLALSTGLASAQTSPPATPDKSAPAAQRPASAATATSPRMRSADRDADLKNTKDQLEQMLKVANNRADYAQILEKNGYRISSINTDKKDKLEYEVVKGDRSYEVQLKFKDGAAKATDIDVANNFWRAPATKAMLKDNNYKVAGTMKADPDSRYSDSRYRKASDDEKDQLEKLHTANMTAQQFMAKVKDRGYKITATNDKEADYLEYEILKGDNSYEVQLDIDPKTKVIKEVDVATNVWDAEGTDRAKDAKKK
;
A
#
# COMPACT_ATOMS: atom_id res chain seq x y z
N MET A 1 -25.25 -34.44 5.00
CA MET A 1 -25.25 -35.47 6.05
C MET A 1 -23.87 -35.49 6.71
N LYS A 2 -23.85 -35.40 8.05
CA LYS A 2 -22.84 -35.86 9.01
C LYS A 2 -21.40 -35.33 8.89
N PHE A 3 -21.15 -34.24 9.63
CA PHE A 3 -19.86 -33.93 10.23
C PHE A 3 -19.48 -35.04 11.25
N HIS A 4 -18.24 -35.51 11.21
CA HIS A 4 -17.65 -36.31 12.29
C HIS A 4 -16.56 -35.49 12.97
N SER A 5 -16.84 -35.14 14.22
CA SER A 5 -15.89 -34.61 15.21
C SER A 5 -14.91 -35.71 15.61
N ILE A 6 -13.62 -35.38 15.75
CA ILE A 6 -12.65 -36.22 16.46
C ILE A 6 -12.06 -35.40 17.61
N ALA A 7 -12.08 -36.06 18.76
CA ALA A 7 -11.89 -35.54 20.09
C ALA A 7 -10.42 -35.25 20.46
N ALA A 8 -10.26 -34.30 21.39
CA ALA A 8 -9.04 -34.01 22.11
C ALA A 8 -8.67 -35.12 23.10
N ALA A 9 -7.39 -35.47 23.17
CA ALA A 9 -6.80 -36.23 24.27
C ALA A 9 -5.78 -35.32 24.98
N ALA A 10 -6.11 -34.95 26.22
CA ALA A 10 -5.20 -34.30 27.15
C ALA A 10 -4.34 -35.36 27.85
N LEU A 11 -3.03 -35.12 27.94
CA LEU A 11 -2.17 -35.80 28.91
C LEU A 11 -1.58 -34.78 29.88
N LEU A 12 -1.90 -34.97 31.16
CA LEU A 12 -1.22 -34.40 32.31
C LEU A 12 0.17 -35.02 32.45
N ALA A 13 1.15 -34.20 32.83
CA ALA A 13 2.29 -34.65 33.63
C ALA A 13 2.61 -33.59 34.68
N LEU A 14 2.42 -33.98 35.95
CA LEU A 14 2.90 -33.27 37.14
C LEU A 14 4.42 -33.38 37.23
N SER A 15 5.08 -32.33 37.70
CA SER A 15 6.25 -32.47 38.55
C SER A 15 6.26 -31.39 39.63
N THR A 16 6.51 -31.83 40.85
CA THR A 16 6.50 -31.07 42.11
C THR A 16 7.91 -30.95 42.67
N GLY A 17 8.15 -29.87 43.41
CA GLY A 17 9.19 -29.73 44.44
C GLY A 17 10.25 -28.68 44.09
N LEU A 18 10.74 -27.83 44.99
CA LEU A 18 10.56 -27.66 46.44
C LEU A 18 11.06 -26.24 46.79
N ALA A 19 10.63 -25.77 47.95
CA ALA A 19 10.68 -24.38 48.40
C ALA A 19 12.05 -23.89 48.87
N SER A 20 12.19 -22.55 48.95
CA SER A 20 12.85 -21.85 50.07
C SER A 20 12.36 -20.41 50.12
N ALA A 21 11.69 -20.06 51.22
CA ALA A 21 11.27 -18.71 51.55
C ALA A 21 12.34 -18.03 52.41
N GLN A 22 12.62 -16.75 52.15
CA GLN A 22 13.18 -15.83 53.14
C GLN A 22 12.45 -14.49 53.02
N THR A 23 11.94 -14.04 54.16
CA THR A 23 11.18 -12.80 54.39
C THR A 23 12.11 -11.61 54.65
N SER A 24 11.53 -10.42 54.45
CA SER A 24 12.12 -9.11 54.11
C SER A 24 12.85 -8.34 55.24
N PRO A 25 13.37 -7.12 54.94
CA PRO A 25 12.60 -5.92 55.30
C PRO A 25 12.61 -4.80 54.22
N PRO A 26 11.75 -3.76 54.33
CA PRO A 26 11.57 -2.73 53.30
C PRO A 26 12.48 -1.51 53.52
N ALA A 27 12.96 -0.90 52.42
CA ALA A 27 13.55 0.43 52.41
C ALA A 27 13.23 1.15 51.10
N THR A 28 12.85 2.43 51.24
CA THR A 28 12.41 3.42 50.25
C THR A 28 13.55 3.92 49.32
N PRO A 29 13.22 4.70 48.27
CA PRO A 29 13.93 4.68 46.98
C PRO A 29 15.06 5.71 46.88
N ASP A 30 16.12 5.39 46.13
CA ASP A 30 16.94 6.42 45.51
C ASP A 30 17.55 6.02 44.15
N LYS A 31 17.74 7.08 43.38
CA LYS A 31 18.13 7.35 42.00
C LYS A 31 19.17 6.47 41.27
N SER A 32 18.93 6.41 39.95
CA SER A 32 19.90 6.43 38.84
C SER A 32 20.60 5.13 38.42
N ALA A 33 19.96 4.42 37.48
CA ALA A 33 20.66 3.73 36.40
C ALA A 33 19.79 3.78 35.13
N PRO A 34 20.33 4.12 33.93
CA PRO A 34 19.52 4.25 32.72
C PRO A 34 19.04 2.87 32.27
N ALA A 35 17.72 2.70 32.24
CA ALA A 35 17.06 1.52 31.72
C ALA A 35 17.37 1.37 30.22
N ALA A 36 17.97 0.23 29.86
CA ALA A 36 18.09 -0.21 28.49
C ALA A 36 16.70 -0.21 27.84
N GLN A 37 16.51 0.66 26.83
CA GLN A 37 15.29 0.73 26.04
C GLN A 37 15.11 -0.60 25.30
N ARG A 38 14.12 -1.39 25.75
CA ARG A 38 13.50 -2.44 24.93
C ARG A 38 13.01 -1.77 23.64
N PRO A 39 13.36 -2.29 22.44
CA PRO A 39 12.76 -1.79 21.22
C PRO A 39 11.24 -2.04 21.31
N ALA A 40 10.48 -0.98 21.08
CA ALA A 40 9.03 -1.02 21.00
C ALA A 40 8.62 -2.10 19.98
N SER A 41 7.81 -3.05 20.43
CA SER A 41 7.13 -4.00 19.55
C SER A 41 6.39 -3.23 18.48
N ALA A 42 6.75 -3.48 17.22
CA ALA A 42 6.02 -2.97 16.07
C ALA A 42 4.55 -3.35 16.25
N ALA A 43 3.68 -2.35 16.29
CA ALA A 43 2.24 -2.55 16.28
C ALA A 43 1.89 -3.22 14.94
N THR A 44 1.51 -4.49 15.00
CA THR A 44 0.91 -5.21 13.88
C THR A 44 -0.44 -4.56 13.61
N ALA A 45 -0.51 -3.66 12.62
CA ALA A 45 -1.77 -3.16 12.10
C ALA A 45 -2.57 -4.36 11.58
N THR A 46 -3.50 -4.85 12.40
CA THR A 46 -4.37 -5.97 12.04
C THR A 46 -5.53 -5.39 11.25
N SER A 47 -5.29 -5.01 9.99
CA SER A 47 -6.38 -4.70 9.08
C SER A 47 -7.17 -6.00 8.83
N PRO A 48 -8.52 -6.00 8.92
CA PRO A 48 -9.32 -7.17 8.62
C PRO A 48 -9.01 -7.68 7.21
N ARG A 49 -8.67 -8.97 7.10
CA ARG A 49 -8.31 -9.69 5.88
C ARG A 49 -9.29 -9.41 4.74
N MET A 50 -8.94 -8.45 3.89
CA MET A 50 -9.66 -8.15 2.66
C MET A 50 -8.81 -8.72 1.52
N ARG A 51 -9.35 -9.70 0.78
CA ARG A 51 -8.57 -10.36 -0.29
C ARG A 51 -8.23 -9.34 -1.37
N SER A 52 -7.15 -9.57 -2.13
CA SER A 52 -6.74 -8.70 -3.26
C SER A 52 -7.93 -8.35 -4.18
N ALA A 53 -8.73 -9.35 -4.53
CA ALA A 53 -9.95 -9.18 -5.33
C ALA A 53 -11.02 -8.27 -4.68
N ASP A 54 -11.18 -8.33 -3.35
CA ASP A 54 -12.13 -7.46 -2.64
C ASP A 54 -11.61 -6.01 -2.62
N ARG A 55 -10.30 -5.82 -2.41
CA ARG A 55 -9.62 -4.51 -2.49
C ARG A 55 -9.78 -3.91 -3.88
N ASP A 56 -9.57 -4.70 -4.92
CA ASP A 56 -9.71 -4.27 -6.31
C ASP A 56 -11.14 -3.88 -6.67
N ALA A 57 -12.13 -4.66 -6.21
CA ALA A 57 -13.54 -4.35 -6.43
C ALA A 57 -13.95 -3.02 -5.78
N ASP A 58 -13.51 -2.77 -4.55
CA ASP A 58 -13.78 -1.52 -3.84
C ASP A 58 -13.09 -0.31 -4.48
N LEU A 59 -11.84 -0.48 -4.91
CA LEU A 59 -11.11 0.54 -5.68
C LEU A 59 -11.82 0.84 -6.99
N LYS A 60 -12.26 -0.19 -7.72
CA LYS A 60 -13.00 -0.01 -8.97
C LYS A 60 -14.31 0.74 -8.73
N ASN A 61 -15.08 0.36 -7.73
CA ASN A 61 -16.34 1.02 -7.41
C ASN A 61 -16.14 2.51 -7.08
N THR A 62 -15.09 2.83 -6.31
CA THR A 62 -14.80 4.22 -5.95
C THR A 62 -14.39 5.05 -7.18
N LYS A 63 -13.58 4.49 -8.09
CA LYS A 63 -13.20 5.14 -9.35
C LYS A 63 -14.41 5.42 -10.23
N ASP A 64 -15.25 4.41 -10.45
CA ASP A 64 -16.46 4.53 -11.26
C ASP A 64 -17.37 5.64 -10.69
N GLN A 65 -17.55 5.71 -9.37
CA GLN A 65 -18.32 6.76 -8.71
C GLN A 65 -17.70 8.16 -8.91
N LEU A 66 -16.39 8.28 -8.77
CA LEU A 66 -15.65 9.53 -8.96
C LEU A 66 -15.78 10.01 -10.42
N GLU A 67 -15.62 9.12 -11.40
CA GLU A 67 -15.83 9.43 -12.82
C GLU A 67 -17.25 9.92 -13.09
N GLN A 68 -18.27 9.20 -12.61
CA GLN A 68 -19.68 9.58 -12.82
C GLN A 68 -20.01 10.92 -12.19
N MET A 69 -19.50 11.18 -10.99
CA MET A 69 -19.67 12.46 -10.31
C MET A 69 -19.08 13.61 -11.13
N LEU A 70 -17.91 13.43 -11.74
CA LEU A 70 -17.25 14.50 -12.51
C LEU A 70 -17.92 14.79 -13.87
N LYS A 71 -18.73 13.86 -14.40
CA LYS A 71 -19.47 14.06 -15.66
C LYS A 71 -20.49 15.21 -15.61
N VAL A 72 -20.88 15.66 -14.43
CA VAL A 72 -21.82 16.79 -14.25
C VAL A 72 -21.16 18.16 -14.40
N ALA A 73 -19.83 18.23 -14.48
CA ALA A 73 -19.11 19.47 -14.74
C ALA A 73 -19.52 20.08 -16.09
N ASN A 74 -19.63 21.42 -16.11
CA ASN A 74 -19.96 22.20 -17.31
C ASN A 74 -18.74 22.95 -17.84
N ASN A 75 -17.78 23.25 -16.97
CA ASN A 75 -16.53 23.91 -17.32
C ASN A 75 -15.33 23.37 -16.52
N ARG A 76 -14.13 23.82 -16.87
CA ARG A 76 -12.86 23.36 -16.28
C ARG A 76 -12.75 23.66 -14.78
N ALA A 77 -13.28 24.78 -14.30
CA ALA A 77 -13.23 25.14 -12.88
C ALA A 77 -14.19 24.30 -12.03
N ASP A 78 -15.29 23.82 -12.62
CA ASP A 78 -16.28 22.99 -11.91
C ASP A 78 -15.66 21.69 -11.38
N TYR A 79 -14.69 21.09 -12.07
CA TYR A 79 -14.08 19.83 -11.65
C TYR A 79 -13.48 19.91 -10.25
N ALA A 80 -12.70 20.96 -9.98
CA ALA A 80 -12.10 21.17 -8.65
C ALA A 80 -13.20 21.39 -7.59
N GLN A 81 -14.21 22.19 -7.90
CA GLN A 81 -15.31 22.47 -6.98
C GLN A 81 -16.14 21.22 -6.66
N ILE A 82 -16.41 20.38 -7.66
CA ILE A 82 -17.14 19.12 -7.50
C ILE A 82 -16.35 18.16 -6.62
N LEU A 83 -15.03 18.04 -6.84
CA LEU A 83 -14.15 17.23 -5.99
C LEU A 83 -14.23 17.69 -4.53
N GLU A 84 -14.00 18.98 -4.28
CA GLU A 84 -14.01 19.57 -2.94
C GLU A 84 -15.37 19.42 -2.24
N LYS A 85 -16.47 19.71 -2.95
CA LYS A 85 -17.84 19.56 -2.44
C LYS A 85 -18.16 18.13 -2.00
N ASN A 86 -17.50 17.13 -2.60
CA ASN A 86 -17.71 15.72 -2.29
C ASN A 86 -16.63 15.14 -1.36
N GLY A 87 -15.89 16.02 -0.67
CA GLY A 87 -14.94 15.68 0.38
C GLY A 87 -13.58 15.21 -0.11
N TYR A 88 -13.26 15.40 -1.39
CA TYR A 88 -11.91 15.21 -1.91
C TYR A 88 -11.08 16.47 -1.67
N ARG A 89 -9.81 16.31 -1.35
CA ARG A 89 -8.82 17.38 -1.26
C ARG A 89 -7.89 17.28 -2.47
N ILE A 90 -7.69 18.35 -3.22
CA ILE A 90 -6.69 18.38 -4.29
C ILE A 90 -5.32 18.54 -3.64
N SER A 91 -4.42 17.59 -3.90
CA SER A 91 -3.07 17.57 -3.34
C SER A 91 -2.02 18.04 -4.35
N SER A 92 -2.26 17.81 -5.65
CA SER A 92 -1.35 18.20 -6.73
C SER A 92 -2.12 18.47 -8.02
N ILE A 93 -1.52 19.29 -8.89
CA ILE A 93 -1.88 19.43 -10.29
C ILE A 93 -0.71 18.87 -11.10
N ASN A 94 -0.89 17.73 -11.76
CA ASN A 94 0.20 17.08 -12.50
C ASN A 94 0.33 17.63 -13.93
N THR A 95 -0.79 18.09 -14.50
CA THR A 95 -0.84 18.73 -15.81
C THR A 95 -1.96 19.78 -15.82
N ASP A 96 -1.71 20.96 -16.37
CA ASP A 96 -2.76 21.95 -16.70
C ASP A 96 -2.46 22.58 -18.07
N LYS A 97 -2.97 21.95 -19.13
CA LYS A 97 -2.82 22.34 -20.54
C LYS A 97 -4.20 22.46 -21.20
N LYS A 98 -4.27 23.18 -22.33
CA LYS A 98 -5.54 23.44 -23.04
C LYS A 98 -6.36 22.16 -23.30
N ASP A 99 -5.68 21.06 -23.62
CA ASP A 99 -6.25 19.75 -23.98
C ASP A 99 -6.22 18.72 -22.83
N LYS A 100 -5.60 19.03 -21.69
CA LYS A 100 -5.39 18.06 -20.61
C LYS A 100 -5.35 18.71 -19.22
N LEU A 101 -6.02 18.13 -18.25
CA LEU A 101 -5.94 18.48 -16.84
C LEU A 101 -5.75 17.22 -16.02
N GLU A 102 -4.81 17.22 -15.09
CA GLU A 102 -4.58 16.09 -14.20
C GLU A 102 -4.46 16.56 -12.76
N TYR A 103 -5.28 15.98 -11.88
CA TYR A 103 -5.23 16.21 -10.44
C TYR A 103 -4.78 14.95 -9.72
N GLU A 104 -4.00 15.12 -8.66
CA GLU A 104 -3.99 14.15 -7.57
C GLU A 104 -4.98 14.61 -6.50
N VAL A 105 -5.82 13.69 -6.03
CA VAL A 105 -6.85 13.97 -5.03
C VAL A 105 -6.77 12.98 -3.88
N VAL A 106 -7.11 13.43 -2.67
CA VAL A 106 -7.08 12.62 -1.44
C VAL A 106 -8.45 12.65 -0.76
N LYS A 107 -8.94 11.48 -0.31
CA LYS A 107 -10.14 11.35 0.52
C LYS A 107 -9.94 10.24 1.54
N GLY A 108 -10.03 10.59 2.82
CA GLY A 108 -9.63 9.67 3.90
C GLY A 108 -8.16 9.28 3.75
N ASP A 109 -7.91 7.98 3.78
CA ASP A 109 -6.61 7.32 3.62
C ASP A 109 -6.28 6.93 2.17
N ARG A 110 -7.04 7.45 1.20
CA ARG A 110 -6.91 7.09 -0.22
C ARG A 110 -6.55 8.28 -1.09
N SER A 111 -5.86 7.98 -2.19
CA SER A 111 -5.54 8.96 -3.23
C SER A 111 -5.79 8.43 -4.64
N TYR A 112 -6.25 9.32 -5.53
CA TYR A 112 -6.55 9.02 -6.93
C TYR A 112 -5.88 10.03 -7.86
N GLU A 113 -5.57 9.60 -9.07
CA GLU A 113 -5.23 10.50 -10.18
C GLU A 113 -6.45 10.67 -11.07
N VAL A 114 -6.91 11.90 -11.22
CA VAL A 114 -8.04 12.27 -12.09
C VAL A 114 -7.46 12.88 -13.36
N GLN A 115 -7.65 12.21 -14.49
CA GLN A 115 -7.21 12.69 -15.80
C GLN A 115 -8.40 13.13 -16.63
N LEU A 116 -8.33 14.36 -17.15
CA LEU A 116 -9.38 14.98 -17.95
C LEU A 116 -8.78 15.35 -19.30
N LYS A 117 -9.37 14.87 -20.40
CA LYS A 117 -8.98 15.29 -21.76
C LYS A 117 -10.03 16.22 -22.34
N PHE A 118 -9.59 17.27 -23.01
CA PHE A 118 -10.43 18.27 -23.63
C PHE A 118 -10.13 18.30 -25.12
N LYS A 119 -11.17 18.19 -25.94
CA LYS A 119 -11.04 18.39 -27.38
C LYS A 119 -11.01 19.88 -27.69
N ASP A 120 -9.96 20.34 -28.37
CA ASP A 120 -9.82 21.71 -28.90
C ASP A 120 -9.95 22.85 -27.86
N GLY A 121 -9.73 22.56 -26.58
CA GLY A 121 -9.94 23.52 -25.47
C GLY A 121 -11.40 23.73 -25.10
N ALA A 122 -12.25 22.73 -25.36
CA ALA A 122 -13.61 22.70 -24.85
C ALA A 122 -13.66 22.99 -23.34
N ALA A 123 -14.75 23.64 -22.90
CA ALA A 123 -14.96 23.92 -21.49
C ALA A 123 -15.10 22.63 -20.65
N LYS A 124 -15.68 21.58 -21.26
CA LYS A 124 -15.94 20.29 -20.63
C LYS A 124 -15.00 19.22 -21.19
N ALA A 125 -14.55 18.32 -20.31
CA ALA A 125 -13.75 17.18 -20.72
C ALA A 125 -14.58 16.22 -21.60
N THR A 126 -13.95 15.73 -22.67
CA THR A 126 -14.51 14.68 -23.53
C THR A 126 -14.20 13.28 -23.02
N ASP A 127 -13.20 13.16 -22.15
CA ASP A 127 -12.75 11.92 -21.53
C ASP A 127 -12.36 12.20 -20.08
N ILE A 128 -12.81 11.33 -19.17
CA ILE A 128 -12.54 11.41 -17.73
C ILE A 128 -12.08 10.01 -17.33
N ASP A 129 -10.82 9.88 -16.93
CA ASP A 129 -10.22 8.63 -16.42
C ASP A 129 -9.82 8.85 -14.97
N VAL A 130 -10.16 7.91 -14.10
CA VAL A 130 -9.76 7.95 -12.68
C VAL A 130 -8.95 6.70 -12.37
N ALA A 131 -7.69 6.92 -11.98
CA ALA A 131 -6.76 5.87 -11.62
C ALA A 131 -6.43 5.88 -10.13
N ASN A 132 -5.92 4.74 -9.63
CA ASN A 132 -5.25 4.74 -8.34
C ASN A 132 -3.97 5.55 -8.49
N ASN A 133 -3.70 6.44 -7.54
CA ASN A 133 -2.50 7.26 -7.57
C ASN A 133 -1.30 6.46 -7.04
N PHE A 134 -0.48 5.98 -7.97
CA PHE A 134 0.68 5.14 -7.69
C PHE A 134 1.94 6.00 -7.52
N TRP A 135 2.14 7.00 -8.38
CA TRP A 135 3.32 7.87 -8.33
C TRP A 135 3.00 9.20 -7.65
N ARG A 136 2.68 9.13 -6.36
CA ARG A 136 2.21 10.27 -5.56
C ARG A 136 3.19 11.43 -5.46
N ALA A 137 2.70 12.64 -5.71
CA ALA A 137 3.39 13.88 -5.39
C ALA A 137 3.67 14.00 -3.86
N PRO A 138 4.70 14.77 -3.46
CA PRO A 138 5.03 14.97 -2.05
C PRO A 138 3.86 15.47 -1.19
N ALA A 139 3.04 16.39 -1.72
CA ALA A 139 1.88 16.92 -1.04
C ALA A 139 0.79 15.85 -0.80
N THR A 140 0.60 14.92 -1.75
CA THR A 140 -0.32 13.79 -1.61
C THR A 140 0.13 12.87 -0.49
N LYS A 141 1.42 12.53 -0.45
CA LYS A 141 2.00 11.74 0.65
C LYS A 141 1.81 12.42 2.00
N ALA A 142 2.01 13.74 2.07
CA ALA A 142 1.79 14.51 3.28
C ALA A 142 0.32 14.51 3.72
N MET A 143 -0.62 14.67 2.79
CA MET A 143 -2.07 14.63 3.07
C MET A 143 -2.60 13.27 3.52
N LEU A 144 -1.97 12.18 3.08
CA LEU A 144 -2.28 10.82 3.53
C LEU A 144 -1.75 10.55 4.95
N LYS A 145 -0.63 11.17 5.33
CA LYS A 145 -0.03 11.06 6.67
C LYS A 145 -0.71 11.97 7.69
N ASP A 146 -1.16 13.14 7.25
CA ASP A 146 -1.81 14.14 8.08
C ASP A 146 -3.09 14.66 7.42
N ASN A 147 -4.23 14.31 8.00
CA ASN A 147 -5.55 14.76 7.55
C ASN A 147 -5.73 16.28 7.66
N ASN A 148 -4.91 16.97 8.47
CA ASN A 148 -4.94 18.42 8.61
C ASN A 148 -3.97 19.14 7.67
N TYR A 149 -3.10 18.42 6.95
CA TYR A 149 -2.17 19.03 6.01
C TYR A 149 -2.90 19.86 4.95
N LYS A 150 -2.38 21.06 4.70
CA LYS A 150 -2.85 21.98 3.65
C LYS A 150 -1.70 22.30 2.72
N VAL A 151 -1.94 22.27 1.41
CA VAL A 151 -0.98 22.82 0.46
C VAL A 151 -0.91 24.33 0.69
N ALA A 152 0.31 24.84 0.88
CA ALA A 152 0.52 26.27 1.05
C ALA A 152 0.49 26.99 -0.31
N GLY A 153 -0.23 28.12 -0.38
CA GLY A 153 -0.29 28.98 -1.56
C GLY A 153 -1.10 28.41 -2.73
N THR A 154 -1.02 29.08 -3.87
CA THR A 154 -1.71 28.66 -5.11
C THR A 154 -1.00 27.45 -5.73
N MET A 155 -1.71 26.35 -5.91
CA MET A 155 -1.21 25.17 -6.64
C MET A 155 -0.91 25.54 -8.10
N LYS A 156 0.24 25.08 -8.58
CA LYS A 156 0.64 25.18 -10.00
C LYS A 156 0.87 23.78 -10.54
N ALA A 157 0.65 23.59 -11.84
CA ALA A 157 0.97 22.34 -12.50
C ALA A 157 2.46 21.99 -12.34
N ASP A 158 2.77 20.73 -12.08
CA ASP A 158 4.15 20.25 -12.13
C ASP A 158 4.68 20.45 -13.57
N PRO A 159 5.77 21.23 -13.76
CA PRO A 159 6.24 21.61 -15.08
C PRO A 159 6.70 20.42 -15.93
N ASP A 160 7.08 19.33 -15.27
CA ASP A 160 7.66 18.14 -15.88
C ASP A 160 6.68 16.94 -15.84
N SER A 161 5.46 17.14 -15.32
CA SER A 161 4.44 16.11 -15.10
C SER A 161 5.02 14.83 -14.46
N ARG A 162 5.93 15.01 -13.49
CA ARG A 162 6.76 13.92 -12.92
C ARG A 162 5.97 12.83 -12.21
N TYR A 163 4.74 13.13 -11.83
CA TYR A 163 3.89 12.27 -11.01
C TYR A 163 2.69 11.71 -11.78
N SER A 164 2.63 11.91 -13.11
CA SER A 164 1.54 11.39 -13.93
C SER A 164 1.61 9.87 -14.04
N ASP A 165 0.60 9.16 -13.53
CA ASP A 165 0.54 7.69 -13.60
C ASP A 165 0.51 7.19 -15.04
N SER A 166 -0.11 7.96 -15.95
CA SER A 166 -0.16 7.64 -17.38
C SER A 166 1.22 7.43 -18.00
N ARG A 167 2.25 8.13 -17.49
CA ARG A 167 3.62 8.06 -17.97
C ARG A 167 4.30 6.74 -17.61
N TYR A 168 3.98 6.18 -16.45
CA TYR A 168 4.70 5.03 -15.90
C TYR A 168 3.93 3.72 -16.03
N ARG A 169 2.61 3.76 -16.32
CA ARG A 169 1.73 2.59 -16.40
C ARG A 169 2.29 1.45 -17.24
N LYS A 170 2.67 1.72 -18.50
CA LYS A 170 3.20 0.67 -19.38
C LYS A 170 4.47 0.01 -18.83
N ALA A 171 5.41 0.82 -18.31
CA ALA A 171 6.65 0.29 -17.77
C ALA A 171 6.40 -0.54 -16.49
N SER A 172 5.44 -0.14 -15.66
CA SER A 172 5.00 -0.89 -14.49
C SER A 172 4.34 -2.22 -14.88
N ASP A 173 3.45 -2.22 -15.88
CA ASP A 173 2.79 -3.44 -16.36
C ASP A 173 3.83 -4.43 -16.93
N ASP A 174 4.76 -3.94 -17.75
CA ASP A 174 5.86 -4.76 -18.27
C ASP A 174 6.73 -5.31 -17.14
N GLU A 175 7.00 -4.53 -16.09
CA GLU A 175 7.83 -4.94 -14.96
C GLU A 175 7.13 -5.98 -14.07
N LYS A 176 5.81 -5.84 -13.84
CA LYS A 176 4.98 -6.86 -13.18
C LYS A 176 5.01 -8.19 -13.92
N ASP A 177 4.74 -8.15 -15.22
CA ASP A 177 4.78 -9.33 -16.10
C ASP A 177 6.11 -10.07 -15.98
N GLN A 178 7.22 -9.34 -15.92
CA GLN A 178 8.55 -9.91 -15.78
C GLN A 178 8.79 -10.54 -14.41
N LEU A 179 8.22 -9.96 -13.34
CA LEU A 179 8.29 -10.51 -11.98
C LEU A 179 7.48 -11.81 -11.86
N GLU A 180 6.25 -11.85 -12.38
CA GLU A 180 5.42 -13.06 -12.40
C GLU A 180 6.11 -14.19 -13.17
N LYS A 181 6.70 -13.87 -14.33
CA LYS A 181 7.46 -14.83 -15.16
C LYS A 181 8.77 -15.34 -14.52
N LEU A 182 9.21 -14.79 -13.37
CA LEU A 182 10.32 -15.40 -12.61
C LEU A 182 9.95 -16.75 -12.02
N HIS A 183 8.66 -17.00 -11.80
CA HIS A 183 8.16 -18.28 -11.32
C HIS A 183 8.32 -19.36 -12.38
N THR A 184 8.94 -20.48 -12.00
CA THR A 184 9.05 -21.68 -12.82
C THR A 184 8.54 -22.87 -12.02
N ALA A 185 8.20 -23.97 -12.71
CA ALA A 185 7.70 -25.18 -12.06
C ALA A 185 8.61 -25.65 -10.91
N ASN A 186 7.99 -26.13 -9.82
CA ASN A 186 8.64 -26.66 -8.62
C ASN A 186 9.50 -25.64 -7.84
N MET A 187 9.22 -24.35 -7.97
CA MET A 187 9.94 -23.31 -7.24
C MET A 187 9.31 -23.05 -5.87
N THR A 188 10.15 -22.87 -4.85
CA THR A 188 9.74 -22.44 -3.50
C THR A 188 9.73 -20.92 -3.37
N ALA A 189 8.99 -20.38 -2.40
CA ALA A 189 8.98 -18.95 -2.09
C ALA A 189 10.38 -18.35 -1.88
N GLN A 190 11.27 -19.08 -1.21
CA GLN A 190 12.64 -18.63 -0.97
C GLN A 190 13.44 -18.47 -2.27
N GLN A 191 13.32 -19.43 -3.18
CA GLN A 191 13.99 -19.38 -4.49
C GLN A 191 13.44 -18.25 -5.36
N PHE A 192 12.11 -18.05 -5.36
CA PHE A 192 11.48 -16.94 -6.07
C PHE A 192 11.98 -15.59 -5.56
N MET A 193 11.97 -15.38 -4.23
CA MET A 193 12.42 -14.13 -3.64
C MET A 193 13.92 -13.88 -3.80
N ALA A 194 14.75 -14.93 -3.93
CA ALA A 194 16.15 -14.77 -4.32
C ALA A 194 16.27 -14.19 -5.73
N LYS A 195 15.52 -14.73 -6.71
CA LYS A 195 15.48 -14.18 -8.08
C LYS A 195 14.99 -12.73 -8.12
N VAL A 196 13.98 -12.39 -7.31
CA VAL A 196 13.50 -11.00 -7.18
C VAL A 196 14.62 -10.07 -6.68
N LYS A 197 15.38 -10.48 -5.67
CA LYS A 197 16.55 -9.72 -5.19
C LYS A 197 17.64 -9.58 -6.24
N ASP A 198 17.93 -10.64 -7.00
CA ASP A 198 18.92 -10.61 -8.10
C ASP A 198 18.54 -9.61 -9.21
N ARG A 199 17.25 -9.30 -9.37
CA ARG A 199 16.73 -8.25 -10.27
C ARG A 199 16.83 -6.83 -9.69
N GLY A 200 17.43 -6.67 -8.51
CA GLY A 200 17.71 -5.40 -7.86
C GLY A 200 16.62 -4.90 -6.92
N TYR A 201 15.64 -5.74 -6.57
CA TYR A 201 14.58 -5.37 -5.63
C TYR A 201 15.00 -5.59 -4.18
N LYS A 202 14.52 -4.70 -3.31
CA LYS A 202 14.60 -4.85 -1.87
C LYS A 202 13.25 -5.33 -1.35
N ILE A 203 13.23 -6.30 -0.45
CA ILE A 203 12.02 -6.65 0.30
C ILE A 203 11.89 -5.63 1.43
N THR A 204 10.78 -4.91 1.47
CA THR A 204 10.53 -3.82 2.43
C THR A 204 9.57 -4.25 3.54
N ALA A 205 8.67 -5.19 3.26
CA ALA A 205 7.78 -5.79 4.25
C ALA A 205 7.40 -7.23 3.87
N THR A 206 6.95 -7.99 4.87
CA THR A 206 6.18 -9.23 4.70
C THR A 206 4.87 -9.01 5.41
N ASN A 207 3.81 -8.80 4.63
CA ASN A 207 2.53 -8.34 5.15
C ASN A 207 1.72 -9.50 5.73
N ASP A 208 1.79 -10.67 5.09
CA ASP A 208 1.12 -11.89 5.55
C ASP A 208 2.02 -13.12 5.44
N LYS A 209 1.85 -14.02 6.41
CA LYS A 209 2.58 -15.29 6.49
C LYS A 209 1.70 -16.42 6.99
N GLU A 210 1.09 -17.13 6.05
CA GLU A 210 0.32 -18.36 6.32
C GLU A 210 1.04 -19.58 5.74
N ALA A 211 0.54 -20.78 6.03
CA ALA A 211 1.18 -22.02 5.60
C ALA A 211 1.14 -22.23 4.07
N ASP A 212 0.14 -21.63 3.44
CA ASP A 212 -0.27 -21.71 2.04
C ASP A 212 -0.29 -20.34 1.33
N TYR A 213 0.12 -19.26 2.00
CA TYR A 213 0.10 -17.91 1.44
C TYR A 213 1.22 -17.04 2.02
N LEU A 214 1.90 -16.27 1.16
CA LEU A 214 2.86 -15.24 1.56
C LEU A 214 2.62 -13.96 0.77
N GLU A 215 2.64 -12.81 1.44
CA GLU A 215 2.63 -11.50 0.78
C GLU A 215 3.89 -10.72 1.14
N TYR A 216 4.58 -10.21 0.11
CA TYR A 216 5.78 -9.37 0.26
C TYR A 216 5.55 -8.01 -0.38
N GLU A 217 6.08 -6.96 0.25
CA GLU A 217 6.32 -5.70 -0.44
C GLU A 217 7.76 -5.65 -0.94
N ILE A 218 7.92 -5.27 -2.20
CA ILE A 218 9.23 -5.10 -2.82
C ILE A 218 9.39 -3.71 -3.43
N LEU A 219 10.61 -3.22 -3.45
CA LEU A 219 10.96 -1.87 -3.91
C LEU A 219 12.18 -1.89 -4.82
N LYS A 220 12.09 -1.20 -5.96
CA LYS A 220 13.21 -0.90 -6.86
C LYS A 220 13.07 0.52 -7.41
N GLY A 221 14.11 1.34 -7.20
CA GLY A 221 13.98 2.78 -7.49
C GLY A 221 12.89 3.41 -6.63
N ASP A 222 11.91 4.04 -7.27
CA ASP A 222 10.68 4.58 -6.67
C ASP A 222 9.46 3.65 -6.84
N ASN A 223 9.60 2.54 -7.58
CA ASN A 223 8.52 1.59 -7.85
C ASN A 223 8.40 0.57 -6.72
N SER A 224 7.20 0.43 -6.15
CA SER A 224 6.86 -0.61 -5.18
C SER A 224 5.78 -1.55 -5.71
N TYR A 225 5.89 -2.83 -5.34
CA TYR A 225 4.94 -3.88 -5.72
C TYR A 225 4.58 -4.73 -4.49
N GLU A 226 3.33 -5.18 -4.43
CA GLU A 226 2.90 -6.30 -3.60
C GLU A 226 3.08 -7.60 -4.41
N VAL A 227 3.79 -8.58 -3.87
CA VAL A 227 3.95 -9.92 -4.45
C VAL A 227 3.22 -10.90 -3.56
N GLN A 228 2.22 -11.55 -4.12
CA GLN A 228 1.40 -12.55 -3.45
C GLN A 228 1.75 -13.94 -3.99
N LEU A 229 2.04 -14.87 -3.09
CA LEU A 229 2.43 -16.24 -3.43
C LEU A 229 1.43 -17.21 -2.82
N ASP A 230 0.73 -17.94 -3.68
CA ASP A 230 -0.04 -19.11 -3.27
C ASP A 230 0.88 -20.33 -3.21
N ILE A 231 0.86 -21.04 -2.10
CA ILE A 231 1.84 -22.09 -1.79
C ILE A 231 1.11 -23.39 -1.49
N ASP A 232 1.63 -24.51 -1.99
CA ASP A 232 1.21 -25.80 -1.50
C ASP A 232 1.71 -26.00 -0.05
N PRO A 233 0.83 -26.14 0.94
CA PRO A 233 1.25 -26.21 2.33
C PRO A 233 2.09 -27.46 2.64
N LYS A 234 2.01 -28.52 1.82
CA LYS A 234 2.76 -29.77 1.99
C LYS A 234 4.13 -29.70 1.33
N THR A 235 4.18 -29.30 0.06
CA THR A 235 5.45 -29.32 -0.71
C THR A 235 6.23 -28.00 -0.62
N LYS A 236 5.59 -26.93 -0.13
CA LYS A 236 6.13 -25.56 -0.09
C LYS A 236 6.49 -24.97 -1.46
N VAL A 237 5.97 -25.58 -2.52
CA VAL A 237 6.08 -25.10 -3.90
C VAL A 237 5.01 -24.05 -4.16
N ILE A 238 5.38 -23.01 -4.89
CA ILE A 238 4.47 -21.96 -5.35
C ILE A 238 3.53 -22.54 -6.42
N LYS A 239 2.24 -22.27 -6.28
CA LYS A 239 1.19 -22.58 -7.25
C LYS A 239 0.98 -21.41 -8.19
N GLU A 240 0.91 -20.22 -7.61
CA GLU A 240 0.59 -18.98 -8.31
C GLU A 240 1.39 -17.83 -7.73
N VAL A 241 1.74 -16.88 -8.62
CA VAL A 241 2.36 -15.61 -8.26
C VAL A 241 1.50 -14.54 -8.87
N ASP A 242 1.02 -13.63 -8.04
CA ASP A 242 0.36 -12.40 -8.47
C ASP A 242 1.19 -11.21 -8.01
N VAL A 243 1.38 -10.24 -8.91
CA VAL A 243 2.13 -9.02 -8.62
C VAL A 243 1.25 -7.81 -8.89
N ALA A 244 0.98 -7.03 -7.85
CA ALA A 244 0.23 -5.78 -7.96
C ALA A 244 1.16 -4.59 -7.74
N THR A 245 0.94 -3.50 -8.49
CA THR A 245 1.58 -2.22 -8.14
C THR A 245 1.04 -1.81 -6.78
N ASN A 246 1.95 -1.44 -5.87
CA ASN A 246 1.54 -1.21 -4.50
C ASN A 246 0.71 0.09 -4.42
N VAL A 247 -0.60 -0.04 -4.24
CA VAL A 247 -1.53 1.08 -3.96
C VAL A 247 -1.47 1.45 -2.47
N TRP A 248 -0.98 0.57 -1.60
CA TRP A 248 -1.01 0.68 -0.15
C TRP A 248 0.42 0.52 0.39
N ASP A 249 1.25 1.56 0.25
CA ASP A 249 2.62 1.49 0.78
C ASP A 249 2.59 1.23 2.30
N ALA A 250 3.08 0.07 2.76
CA ALA A 250 3.33 -0.11 4.18
C ALA A 250 4.41 0.87 4.67
N GLU A 251 4.41 1.16 5.97
CA GLU A 251 5.40 2.06 6.60
C GLU A 251 6.85 1.66 6.30
N GLY A 252 7.13 0.38 6.05
CA GLY A 252 8.44 -0.11 5.63
C GLY A 252 8.86 0.39 4.24
N THR A 253 7.94 0.37 3.28
CA THR A 253 8.15 0.87 1.91
C THR A 253 8.33 2.38 1.89
N ASP A 254 7.51 3.09 2.64
CA ASP A 254 7.61 4.54 2.82
C ASP A 254 8.97 4.96 3.38
N ARG A 255 9.44 4.30 4.46
CA ARG A 255 10.77 4.56 5.03
C ARG A 255 11.90 4.25 4.07
N ALA A 256 11.81 3.16 3.30
CA ALA A 256 12.82 2.79 2.33
C ALA A 256 12.93 3.79 1.16
N LYS A 257 11.80 4.41 0.75
CA LYS A 257 11.78 5.51 -0.23
C LYS A 257 12.40 6.79 0.35
N ASP A 258 12.10 7.14 1.60
CA ASP A 258 12.61 8.36 2.23
C ASP A 258 14.11 8.31 2.57
N ALA A 259 14.64 7.12 2.92
CA ALA A 259 16.06 6.93 3.23
C ALA A 259 17.02 7.21 2.05
N LYS A 260 16.53 7.24 0.80
CA LYS A 260 17.33 7.55 -0.40
C LYS A 260 17.57 9.04 -0.65
N LYS A 261 16.92 9.93 0.12
CA LYS A 261 17.01 11.39 -0.06
C LYS A 261 18.06 12.06 0.87
N LYS A 262 18.88 11.27 1.56
CA LYS A 262 20.04 11.72 2.35
C LYS A 262 21.32 11.26 1.69
#